data_AF-A0A6P8ZVB6-F1
#
_entry.id   AF-A0A6P8ZVB6-F1
#
_cell.length_a   1.000
_cell.length_b   1.000
_cell.length_c   1.000
_cell.angle_alpha   90.00
_cell.angle_beta   90.00
_cell.angle_gamma   90.00
#
_symmetry.space_group_name_H-M   'P 1'
#
loop_
_entity.id
_entity.type
_entity.pdbx_description
1 polymer ?
#
loop_
_entity_poly.entity_id
_entity_poly.type
_entity_poly.pdbx_seq_one_letter_code
_entity_poly.pdbx_strand_id
1 'polypeptide(L)'
;MSESTFRHTTKEARVPRLFKEAKKIVQKVREEGGNFKGLVYESKGSKSKEGGGRLKALYALVSETLRHGSELDLILRNTQILMKEPRLDAWLARVLITQLLWRKQPLSSPALPIKIILSYEAALRAQQEKLSSCISQTVSKKRPRYIRINTLKTSEQEVVDFFVQDGWNEVWTKGTNDYAEFLTRVSSLSEKEFMRDMHIPNLLIFPDSVKFYDIKYYQDNYLILQDKASCMSALLLDPKPGSVVLDMCAAPGMKTTHAAALLNNSGTLYAIEKNRGRYSSLCKVVSNSGATCVKTILGCSINSDGLSLPNVEYILVDPSCSGSGMASRQDVFNELDDIPKERLEKLAGFQSHILRHAMTNFPNAKRIVYSTCSMCPEENEAVIQNVLSTTENFKPVSPDICLQWMQKGSTSYKWGDFGFYARPEVNLTSGFFVAVFERTEHEYVPGEKL
;
A
#
# COMPACT_ATOMS: atom_id res chain seq x y z
N MET A 1 -26.70 44.14 51.95
CA MET A 1 -25.88 44.15 50.73
C MET A 1 -24.52 43.55 51.04
N SER A 2 -24.26 42.34 50.54
CA SER A 2 -22.91 41.89 50.17
C SER A 2 -23.06 40.56 49.43
N GLU A 3 -23.17 40.66 48.11
CA GLU A 3 -23.11 39.52 47.19
C GLU A 3 -21.75 38.82 47.32
N SER A 4 -21.79 37.51 47.57
CA SER A 4 -20.61 36.65 47.52
C SER A 4 -20.18 36.47 46.07
N THR A 5 -19.02 37.02 45.73
CA THR A 5 -18.43 36.93 44.41
C THR A 5 -17.92 35.51 44.15
N PHE A 6 -18.65 34.74 43.35
CA PHE A 6 -18.17 33.50 42.73
C PHE A 6 -16.93 33.83 41.87
N ARG A 7 -15.75 33.37 42.30
CA ARG A 7 -14.51 33.54 41.55
C ARG A 7 -14.51 32.63 40.31
N HIS A 8 -14.30 33.25 39.16
CA HIS A 8 -14.18 32.64 37.85
C HIS A 8 -13.14 31.49 37.80
N THR A 9 -13.57 30.37 37.23
CA THR A 9 -12.77 29.25 36.73
C THR A 9 -11.59 29.70 35.87
N THR A 10 -10.39 29.28 36.24
CA THR A 10 -9.18 29.32 35.40
C THR A 10 -9.43 28.53 34.10
N LYS A 11 -9.28 29.17 32.94
CA LYS A 11 -9.33 28.48 31.63
C LYS A 11 -8.27 27.38 31.60
N GLU A 12 -8.69 26.12 31.61
CA GLU A 12 -7.78 24.98 31.45
C GLU A 12 -6.94 25.12 30.17
N ALA A 13 -5.63 24.89 30.32
CA ALA A 13 -4.70 24.96 29.19
C ALA A 13 -5.05 23.89 28.14
N ARG A 14 -5.12 24.31 26.87
CA ARG A 14 -5.54 23.44 25.77
C ARG A 14 -4.39 22.55 25.30
N VAL A 15 -4.72 21.28 25.02
CA VAL A 15 -3.78 20.33 24.38
C VAL A 15 -3.30 20.90 23.02
N PRO A 16 -1.97 20.88 22.75
CA PRO A 16 -1.41 21.34 21.48
C PRO A 16 -2.07 20.70 20.26
N ARG A 17 -2.21 21.50 19.19
CA ARG A 17 -2.94 21.10 17.98
C ARG A 17 -2.32 19.88 17.28
N LEU A 18 -0.99 19.76 17.34
CA LEU A 18 -0.24 18.62 16.79
C LEU A 18 -0.75 17.28 17.36
N PHE A 19 -0.91 17.18 18.69
CA PHE A 19 -1.37 15.94 19.34
C PHE A 19 -2.83 15.63 19.02
N LYS A 20 -3.69 16.66 18.92
CA LYS A 20 -5.10 16.47 18.52
C LYS A 20 -5.22 15.97 17.08
N GLU A 21 -4.40 16.48 16.17
CA GLU A 21 -4.37 16.02 14.78
C GLU A 21 -3.79 14.61 14.68
N ALA A 22 -2.68 14.33 15.36
CA ALA A 22 -2.10 12.99 15.43
C ALA A 22 -3.10 11.98 16.00
N LYS A 23 -3.79 12.29 17.11
CA LYS A 23 -4.84 11.45 17.70
C LYS A 23 -5.87 11.05 16.65
N LYS A 24 -6.46 12.03 15.95
CA LYS A 24 -7.51 11.77 14.95
C LYS A 24 -7.02 10.86 13.82
N ILE A 25 -5.80 11.07 13.36
CA ILE A 25 -5.21 10.26 12.29
C ILE A 25 -4.93 8.85 12.80
N VAL A 26 -4.28 8.70 13.96
CA VAL A 26 -3.97 7.39 14.57
C VAL A 26 -5.25 6.60 14.79
N GLN A 27 -6.27 7.23 15.39
CA GLN A 27 -7.59 6.63 15.61
C GLN A 27 -8.20 6.16 14.29
N LYS A 28 -8.27 7.05 13.28
CA LYS A 28 -8.83 6.71 11.97
C LYS A 28 -8.05 5.59 11.25
N VAL A 29 -6.73 5.54 11.42
CA VAL A 29 -5.90 4.49 10.81
C VAL A 29 -6.11 3.15 11.53
N ARG A 30 -6.23 3.14 12.86
CA ARG A 30 -6.43 1.92 13.64
C ARG A 30 -7.87 1.38 13.53
N GLU A 31 -8.87 2.25 13.61
CA GLU A 31 -10.29 1.87 13.59
C GLU A 31 -10.80 1.72 12.14
N GLU A 32 -10.47 2.66 11.26
CA GLU A 32 -10.99 2.72 9.89
C GLU A 32 -9.95 2.37 8.83
N GLY A 33 -8.73 1.93 9.20
CA GLY A 33 -7.69 1.43 8.29
C GLY A 33 -7.37 2.33 7.09
N GLY A 34 -7.43 3.64 7.28
CA GLY A 34 -7.03 4.60 6.25
C GLY A 34 -5.52 4.60 5.99
N ASN A 35 -5.09 4.97 4.77
CA ASN A 35 -3.68 5.24 4.49
C ASN A 35 -3.21 6.45 5.32
N PHE A 36 -2.42 6.19 6.37
CA PHE A 36 -1.98 7.25 7.29
C PHE A 36 -1.20 8.36 6.57
N LYS A 37 -0.42 8.04 5.52
CA LYS A 37 0.31 9.05 4.73
C LYS A 37 -0.70 10.00 4.09
N GLY A 38 -1.70 9.47 3.40
CA GLY A 38 -2.79 10.25 2.80
C GLY A 38 -3.48 11.15 3.82
N LEU A 39 -3.86 10.59 4.97
CA LEU A 39 -4.52 11.35 6.05
C LEU A 39 -3.64 12.46 6.66
N VAL A 40 -2.33 12.25 6.75
CA VAL A 40 -1.37 13.29 7.17
C VAL A 40 -1.31 14.43 6.14
N TYR A 41 -1.19 14.09 4.85
CA TYR A 41 -1.12 15.09 3.77
C TYR A 41 -2.43 15.84 3.52
N GLU A 42 -3.58 15.23 3.81
CA GLU A 42 -4.91 15.87 3.76
C GLU A 42 -5.21 16.78 4.96
N SER A 43 -4.40 16.71 6.03
CA SER A 43 -4.61 17.52 7.23
C SER A 43 -4.47 19.03 6.95
N LYS A 44 -5.21 19.86 7.72
CA LYS A 44 -5.35 21.33 7.52
C LYS A 44 -4.06 22.16 7.69
N GLY A 45 -2.87 21.56 7.58
CA GLY A 45 -1.55 22.21 7.63
C GLY A 45 -0.79 22.24 6.30
N SER A 46 -1.26 21.55 5.26
CA SER A 46 -0.53 21.39 3.98
C SER A 46 -0.52 22.61 3.06
N LYS A 47 -1.14 23.75 3.44
CA LYS A 47 -1.34 24.91 2.55
C LYS A 47 -0.52 26.17 2.89
N SER A 48 0.45 26.12 3.82
CA SER A 48 1.27 27.30 4.17
C SER A 48 2.78 27.07 3.97
N LYS A 49 3.52 28.13 3.62
CA LYS A 49 5.00 28.14 3.45
C LYS A 49 5.76 27.72 4.73
N GLU A 50 5.17 27.92 5.91
CA GLU A 50 5.70 27.45 7.22
C GLU A 50 5.29 26.00 7.58
N GLY A 51 4.44 25.35 6.77
CA GLY A 51 3.82 24.05 7.06
C GLY A 51 4.76 22.84 6.98
N GLY A 52 5.92 22.98 6.34
CA GLY A 52 6.84 21.85 6.09
C GLY A 52 7.39 21.21 7.37
N GLY A 53 7.77 22.00 8.37
CA GLY A 53 8.28 21.49 9.66
C GLY A 53 7.20 20.79 10.49
N ARG A 54 6.00 21.37 10.52
CA ARG A 54 4.86 20.80 11.25
C ARG A 54 4.34 19.51 10.62
N LEU A 55 4.29 19.45 9.29
CA LEU A 55 3.89 18.26 8.56
C LEU A 55 4.88 17.10 8.81
N LYS A 56 6.18 17.37 8.79
CA LYS A 56 7.23 16.41 9.17
C LYS A 56 7.05 15.93 10.61
N ALA A 57 6.81 16.86 11.54
CA ALA A 57 6.60 16.52 12.96
C ALA A 57 5.35 15.66 13.17
N LEU A 58 4.25 15.97 12.47
CA LEU A 58 2.99 15.21 12.49
C LEU A 58 3.18 13.82 11.90
N TYR A 59 3.78 13.73 10.71
CA TYR A 59 4.10 12.46 10.05
C TYR A 59 4.92 11.56 10.95
N ALA A 60 6.01 12.10 11.50
CA ALA A 60 6.89 11.36 12.39
C ALA A 60 6.14 10.90 13.65
N LEU A 61 5.31 11.74 14.26
CA LEU A 61 4.57 11.38 15.47
C LEU A 61 3.53 10.30 15.21
N VAL A 62 2.75 10.43 14.12
CA VAL A 62 1.75 9.43 13.72
C VAL A 62 2.44 8.11 13.39
N SER A 63 3.51 8.13 12.59
CA SER A 63 4.29 6.94 12.22
C SER A 63 4.82 6.22 13.46
N GLU A 64 5.45 6.95 14.39
CA GLU A 64 5.97 6.41 15.65
C GLU A 64 4.86 5.82 16.53
N THR A 65 3.72 6.51 16.63
CA THR A 65 2.61 6.09 17.49
C THR A 65 1.99 4.81 16.98
N LEU A 66 1.84 4.70 15.66
CA LEU A 66 1.30 3.51 15.06
C LEU A 66 2.31 2.36 15.19
N ARG A 67 3.61 2.58 14.94
CA ARG A 67 4.69 1.58 15.04
C ARG A 67 4.78 0.89 16.39
N HIS A 68 4.66 1.66 17.47
CA HIS A 68 4.65 1.10 18.81
C HIS A 68 3.23 0.73 19.27
N GLY A 69 2.31 0.46 18.34
CA GLY A 69 0.91 0.23 18.64
C GLY A 69 0.68 -0.88 19.67
N SER A 70 1.21 -2.07 19.41
CA SER A 70 1.08 -3.23 20.30
C SER A 70 1.80 -3.00 21.64
N GLU A 71 2.99 -2.37 21.63
CA GLU A 71 3.72 -1.97 22.83
C GLU A 71 2.90 -0.98 23.68
N LEU A 72 2.28 0.01 23.04
CA LEU A 72 1.41 0.99 23.71
C LEU A 72 0.20 0.31 24.34
N ASP A 73 -0.42 -0.66 23.67
CA ASP A 73 -1.56 -1.39 24.22
C ASP A 73 -1.16 -2.20 25.46
N LEU A 74 0.02 -2.85 25.44
CA LEU A 74 0.60 -3.52 26.60
C LEU A 74 0.96 -2.54 27.73
N ILE A 75 1.61 -1.43 27.42
CA ILE A 75 1.97 -0.39 28.40
C ILE A 75 0.71 0.16 29.07
N LEU A 76 -0.33 0.49 28.30
CA LEU A 76 -1.60 0.99 28.82
C LEU A 76 -2.29 -0.04 29.71
N ARG A 77 -2.27 -1.33 29.32
CA ARG A 77 -2.83 -2.43 30.11
C ARG A 77 -2.06 -2.62 31.42
N ASN A 78 -0.74 -2.65 31.38
CA ASN A 78 0.11 -2.91 32.55
C ASN A 78 0.12 -1.73 33.53
N THR A 79 0.09 -0.50 33.04
CA THR A 79 0.03 0.70 33.89
C THR A 79 -1.38 0.97 34.43
N GLN A 80 -2.41 0.44 33.75
CA GLN A 80 -3.82 0.67 34.02
C GLN A 80 -4.20 2.16 34.02
N ILE A 81 -3.46 3.00 33.28
CA ILE A 81 -3.64 4.45 33.31
C ILE A 81 -5.05 4.87 32.90
N LEU A 82 -5.65 4.18 31.92
CA LEU A 82 -7.01 4.50 31.46
C LEU A 82 -8.10 4.12 32.47
N MET A 83 -7.80 3.18 33.39
CA MET A 83 -8.69 2.83 34.50
C MET A 83 -8.58 3.85 35.64
N LYS A 84 -7.35 4.29 35.95
CA LYS A 84 -7.07 5.29 36.99
C LYS A 84 -7.51 6.71 36.57
N GLU A 85 -7.45 7.00 35.27
CA GLU A 85 -7.73 8.31 34.69
C GLU A 85 -8.85 8.21 33.64
N PRO A 86 -10.12 7.98 34.04
CA PRO A 86 -11.21 7.66 33.10
C PRO A 86 -11.57 8.82 32.16
N ARG A 87 -11.15 10.05 32.46
CA ARG A 87 -11.33 11.23 31.60
C ARG A 87 -10.24 11.37 30.54
N LEU A 88 -9.19 10.57 30.61
CA LEU A 88 -8.10 10.58 29.63
C LEU A 88 -8.52 9.79 28.39
N ASP A 89 -8.59 10.48 27.26
CA ASP A 89 -8.89 9.86 25.99
C ASP A 89 -7.80 8.85 25.59
N ALA A 90 -8.21 7.61 25.33
CA ALA A 90 -7.29 6.49 25.09
C ALA A 90 -6.38 6.69 23.86
N TRP A 91 -6.88 7.33 22.80
CA TRP A 91 -6.10 7.62 21.60
C TRP A 91 -5.12 8.77 21.83
N LEU A 92 -5.53 9.79 22.58
CA LEU A 92 -4.64 10.87 22.99
C LEU A 92 -3.54 10.35 23.90
N ALA A 93 -3.86 9.46 24.85
CA ALA A 93 -2.88 8.83 25.72
C ALA A 93 -1.78 8.12 24.91
N ARG A 94 -2.14 7.31 23.91
CA ARG A 94 -1.19 6.65 23.01
C ARG A 94 -0.22 7.65 22.37
N VAL A 95 -0.74 8.71 21.75
CA VAL A 95 0.08 9.74 21.10
C VAL A 95 1.03 10.45 22.08
N LEU A 96 0.54 10.77 23.28
CA LEU A 96 1.33 11.47 24.30
C LEU A 96 2.41 10.57 24.90
N ILE A 97 2.09 9.31 25.19
CA ILE A 97 3.07 8.30 25.63
C ILE A 97 4.12 8.11 24.55
N THR A 98 3.74 8.06 23.28
CA THR A 98 4.71 7.98 22.19
C THR A 98 5.68 9.16 22.17
N GLN A 99 5.14 10.38 22.35
CA GLN A 99 5.95 11.59 22.43
C GLN A 99 6.91 11.57 23.63
N LEU A 100 6.55 10.91 24.74
CA LEU A 100 7.38 10.80 25.93
C LEU A 100 8.51 9.76 25.79
N LEU A 101 8.20 8.61 25.19
CA LEU A 101 9.05 7.42 25.25
C LEU A 101 10.00 7.27 24.05
N TRP A 102 9.58 7.63 22.82
CA TRP A 102 10.37 7.36 21.60
C TRP A 102 10.79 8.61 20.83
N ARG A 103 10.34 9.80 21.22
CA ARG A 103 10.66 11.06 20.53
C ARG A 103 11.72 11.85 21.29
N LYS A 104 12.68 12.42 20.55
CA LYS A 104 13.76 13.28 21.11
C LYS A 104 13.25 14.57 21.75
N GLN A 105 12.09 15.07 21.30
CA GLN A 105 11.51 16.32 21.81
C GLN A 105 10.78 16.03 23.12
N PRO A 106 11.06 16.76 24.21
CA PRO A 106 10.41 16.51 25.49
C PRO A 106 8.91 16.82 25.41
N LEU A 107 8.10 16.01 26.08
CA LEU A 107 6.69 16.28 26.26
C LEU A 107 6.52 17.39 27.32
N SER A 108 6.24 18.62 26.89
CA SER A 108 6.06 19.75 27.80
C SER A 108 4.85 20.61 27.42
N SER A 109 3.89 20.74 28.35
CA SER A 109 2.70 21.59 28.20
C SER A 109 1.95 21.70 29.53
N PRO A 110 1.30 22.84 29.83
CA PRO A 110 0.43 22.97 30.99
C PRO A 110 -0.92 22.23 30.87
N ALA A 111 -1.23 21.62 29.72
CA ALA A 111 -2.49 20.93 29.49
C ALA A 111 -2.66 19.69 30.39
N LEU A 112 -3.85 19.51 30.96
CA LEU A 112 -4.14 18.45 31.93
C LEU A 112 -3.79 17.03 31.43
N PRO A 113 -4.18 16.59 30.20
CA PRO A 113 -3.80 15.27 29.70
C PRO A 113 -2.28 15.04 29.64
N ILE A 114 -1.50 16.09 29.40
CA ILE A 114 -0.03 16.00 29.35
C ILE A 114 0.54 15.87 30.75
N LYS A 115 0.04 16.65 31.72
CA LYS A 115 0.43 16.51 33.13
C LYS A 115 0.12 15.13 33.68
N ILE A 116 -1.03 14.56 33.31
CA ILE A 116 -1.38 13.18 33.67
C ILE A 116 -0.33 12.23 33.10
N ILE A 117 -0.03 12.24 31.80
CA ILE A 117 0.98 11.33 31.25
C ILE A 117 2.35 11.48 31.92
N LEU A 118 2.77 12.72 32.22
CA LEU A 118 4.03 13.00 32.91
C LEU A 118 4.06 12.46 34.35
N SER A 119 2.95 12.43 35.07
CA SER A 119 2.92 11.83 36.42
C SER A 119 3.12 10.32 36.42
N TYR A 120 2.95 9.66 35.26
CA TYR A 120 3.22 8.22 35.08
C TYR A 120 4.56 7.95 34.39
N GLU A 121 5.41 8.95 34.15
CA GLU A 121 6.63 8.82 33.34
C GLU A 121 7.55 7.67 33.79
N ALA A 122 7.85 7.58 35.08
CA ALA A 122 8.71 6.52 35.61
C ALA A 122 8.13 5.11 35.36
N ALA A 123 6.82 4.94 35.54
CA ALA A 123 6.14 3.68 35.29
C ALA A 123 6.11 3.33 33.80
N LEU A 124 5.89 4.31 32.93
CA LEU A 124 5.88 4.14 31.48
C LEU A 124 7.27 3.74 30.95
N ARG A 125 8.34 4.41 31.42
CA ARG A 125 9.73 4.07 31.05
C ARG A 125 10.14 2.68 31.54
N ALA A 126 9.76 2.31 32.77
CA ALA A 126 10.02 0.96 33.28
C ALA A 126 9.33 -0.15 32.48
N GLN A 127 8.12 0.11 31.94
CA GLN A 127 7.45 -0.84 31.04
C GLN A 127 8.14 -0.91 29.67
N GLN A 128 8.60 0.23 29.13
CA GLN A 128 9.34 0.27 27.87
C GLN A 128 10.63 -0.57 27.94
N GLU A 129 11.40 -0.48 29.02
CA GLU A 129 12.63 -1.27 29.22
C GLU A 129 12.35 -2.77 29.36
N LYS A 130 11.25 -3.14 30.03
CA LYS A 130 10.80 -4.55 30.11
C LYS A 130 10.37 -5.10 28.75
N LEU A 131 9.75 -4.27 27.91
CA LEU A 131 9.33 -4.66 26.56
C LEU A 131 10.53 -4.73 25.61
N SER A 132 11.46 -3.77 25.67
CA SER A 132 12.65 -3.77 24.80
C SER A 132 13.59 -4.95 25.05
N SER A 133 13.71 -5.40 26.30
CA SER A 133 14.47 -6.62 26.64
C SER A 133 13.83 -7.91 26.12
N CYS A 134 12.52 -7.92 25.83
CA CYS A 134 11.82 -9.06 25.22
C CYS A 134 11.79 -9.01 23.68
N ILE A 135 11.92 -7.82 23.07
CA ILE A 135 11.68 -7.56 21.64
C ILE A 135 13.01 -7.37 20.86
N SER A 136 14.15 -7.81 21.38
CA SER A 136 15.49 -7.58 20.79
C SER A 136 15.77 -8.26 19.42
N GLN A 137 14.77 -8.53 18.57
CA GLN A 137 14.98 -9.16 17.25
C GLN A 137 14.17 -8.57 16.07
N THR A 138 13.60 -7.37 16.15
CA THR A 138 13.07 -6.71 14.95
C THR A 138 14.13 -5.84 14.28
N VAL A 139 15.02 -6.51 13.54
CA VAL A 139 15.94 -5.87 12.59
C VAL A 139 15.11 -5.05 11.61
N SER A 140 15.32 -3.73 11.57
CA SER A 140 14.89 -2.87 10.46
C SER A 140 15.45 -3.46 9.17
N LYS A 141 14.67 -4.27 8.46
CA LYS A 141 15.08 -4.87 7.19
C LYS A 141 15.24 -3.75 6.17
N LYS A 142 16.48 -3.45 5.81
CA LYS A 142 16.83 -2.56 4.70
C LYS A 142 16.12 -3.07 3.44
N ARG A 143 15.19 -2.28 2.88
CA ARG A 143 14.42 -2.67 1.69
C ARG A 143 14.93 -1.92 0.47
N PRO A 144 15.26 -2.61 -0.63
CA PRO A 144 15.70 -1.96 -1.85
C PRO A 144 14.61 -1.02 -2.41
N ARG A 145 15.04 -0.08 -3.24
CA ARG A 145 14.16 0.82 -3.98
C ARG A 145 13.98 0.30 -5.39
N TYR A 146 12.75 -0.05 -5.73
CA TYR A 146 12.37 -0.42 -7.08
C TYR A 146 11.86 0.81 -7.83
N ILE A 147 12.35 0.98 -9.06
CA ILE A 147 11.94 2.07 -9.93
C ILE A 147 11.69 1.55 -11.34
N ARG A 148 10.45 1.72 -11.79
CA ARG A 148 10.03 1.35 -13.14
C ARG A 148 10.36 2.50 -14.09
N ILE A 149 10.96 2.17 -15.21
CA ILE A 149 11.21 3.11 -16.30
C ILE A 149 9.88 3.33 -17.05
N ASN A 150 9.57 4.59 -17.31
CA ASN A 150 8.41 4.96 -18.09
C ASN A 150 8.72 4.89 -19.58
N THR A 151 8.51 3.71 -20.17
CA THR A 151 8.79 3.44 -21.60
C THR A 151 7.94 4.26 -22.56
N LEU A 152 6.91 4.97 -22.09
CA LEU A 152 6.15 5.93 -22.90
C LEU A 152 6.90 7.25 -23.13
N LYS A 153 7.95 7.53 -22.35
CA LYS A 153 8.68 8.81 -22.39
C LYS A 153 10.17 8.67 -22.68
N THR A 154 10.76 7.51 -22.40
CA THR A 154 12.21 7.28 -22.54
C THR A 154 12.47 5.80 -22.79
N SER A 155 13.67 5.47 -23.26
CA SER A 155 14.13 4.09 -23.36
C SER A 155 14.89 3.64 -22.10
N GLU A 156 15.02 2.33 -21.91
CA GLU A 156 15.87 1.79 -20.84
C GLU A 156 17.33 2.25 -20.99
N GLN A 157 17.84 2.30 -22.22
CA GLN A 157 19.22 2.67 -22.50
C GLN A 157 19.51 4.12 -22.08
N GLU A 158 18.62 5.06 -22.43
CA GLU A 158 18.77 6.48 -22.03
C GLU A 158 18.83 6.66 -20.51
N VAL A 159 17.99 5.92 -19.78
CA VAL A 159 17.99 5.95 -18.31
C VAL A 159 19.28 5.39 -17.74
N VAL A 160 19.75 4.26 -18.26
CA VAL A 160 21.00 3.63 -17.83
C VAL A 160 22.18 4.56 -18.10
N ASP A 161 22.25 5.15 -19.29
CA ASP A 161 23.28 6.12 -19.66
C ASP A 161 23.25 7.35 -18.74
N PHE A 162 22.06 7.85 -18.40
CA PHE A 162 21.90 8.94 -17.44
C PHE A 162 22.49 8.60 -16.06
N PHE A 163 22.17 7.43 -15.51
CA PHE A 163 22.70 7.03 -14.21
C PHE A 163 24.22 6.81 -14.26
N VAL A 164 24.73 6.17 -15.31
CA VAL A 164 26.18 5.95 -15.48
C VAL A 164 26.93 7.28 -15.59
N GLN A 165 26.40 8.24 -16.35
CA GLN A 165 26.97 9.60 -16.45
C GLN A 165 26.90 10.38 -15.12
N ASP A 166 25.89 10.12 -14.29
CA ASP A 166 25.78 10.64 -12.91
C ASP A 166 26.69 9.89 -11.90
N GLY A 167 27.60 9.04 -12.40
CA GLY A 167 28.58 8.32 -11.60
C GLY A 167 28.01 7.11 -10.86
N TRP A 168 26.89 6.56 -11.33
CA TRP A 168 26.39 5.28 -10.84
C TRP A 168 27.02 4.12 -11.59
N ASN A 169 27.26 3.03 -10.87
CA ASN A 169 27.77 1.79 -11.44
C ASN A 169 26.60 0.83 -11.63
N GLU A 170 26.34 0.45 -12.89
CA GLU A 170 25.45 -0.67 -13.16
C GLU A 170 26.14 -1.96 -12.72
N VAL A 171 25.51 -2.69 -11.81
CA VAL A 171 26.04 -3.90 -11.20
C VAL A 171 25.11 -5.07 -11.44
N TRP A 172 25.18 -5.66 -12.63
CA TRP A 172 24.61 -6.97 -12.85
C TRP A 172 25.30 -7.66 -14.01
N THR A 173 25.83 -8.85 -13.76
CA THR A 173 26.34 -9.75 -14.79
C THR A 173 25.17 -10.54 -15.34
N LYS A 174 24.67 -10.16 -16.51
CA LYS A 174 23.78 -11.00 -17.33
C LYS A 174 24.32 -12.44 -17.33
N GLY A 175 23.53 -13.42 -16.86
CA GLY A 175 23.87 -14.84 -17.04
C GLY A 175 23.54 -15.81 -15.90
N THR A 176 23.17 -15.35 -14.70
CA THR A 176 22.76 -16.27 -13.62
C THR A 176 21.24 -16.36 -13.55
N ASN A 177 20.71 -17.57 -13.71
CA ASN A 177 19.27 -17.87 -13.56
C ASN A 177 18.92 -18.16 -12.08
N ASP A 178 19.83 -17.88 -11.14
CA ASP A 178 19.66 -18.17 -9.72
C ASP A 178 19.07 -16.96 -8.98
N TYR A 179 17.83 -17.12 -8.51
CA TYR A 179 17.13 -16.09 -7.76
C TYR A 179 17.75 -15.83 -6.38
N ALA A 180 18.37 -16.83 -5.74
CA ALA A 180 19.00 -16.65 -4.43
C ALA A 180 20.26 -15.77 -4.52
N GLU A 181 21.06 -15.97 -5.57
CA GLU A 181 22.20 -15.12 -5.87
C GLU A 181 21.75 -13.69 -6.21
N PHE A 182 20.71 -13.54 -7.02
CA PHE A 182 20.09 -12.25 -7.31
C PHE A 182 19.69 -11.50 -6.03
N LEU A 183 18.99 -12.16 -5.10
CA LEU A 183 18.57 -11.55 -3.83
C LEU A 183 19.75 -11.17 -2.93
N THR A 184 20.81 -12.00 -2.94
CA THR A 184 22.06 -11.70 -2.24
C THR A 184 22.69 -10.42 -2.80
N ARG A 185 22.72 -10.29 -4.14
CA ARG A 185 23.24 -9.09 -4.80
C ARG A 185 22.40 -7.85 -4.49
N VAL A 186 21.07 -7.96 -4.56
CA VAL A 186 20.14 -6.86 -4.23
C VAL A 186 20.35 -6.38 -2.80
N SER A 187 20.51 -7.29 -1.84
CA SER A 187 20.71 -6.97 -0.42
C SER A 187 22.05 -6.29 -0.12
N SER A 188 23.03 -6.45 -1.02
CA SER A 188 24.40 -5.95 -0.89
C SER A 188 24.71 -4.77 -1.82
N LEU A 189 23.70 -4.17 -2.46
CA LEU A 189 23.88 -2.95 -3.26
C LEU A 189 24.47 -1.84 -2.38
N SER A 190 25.64 -1.35 -2.77
CA SER A 190 26.35 -0.27 -2.09
C SER A 190 25.94 1.11 -2.64
N GLU A 191 26.47 2.19 -2.05
CA GLU A 191 26.17 3.53 -2.56
C GLU A 191 26.63 3.69 -4.01
N LYS A 192 25.84 4.42 -4.81
CA LYS A 192 26.07 4.63 -6.25
C LYS A 192 26.06 3.34 -7.09
N GLU A 193 25.51 2.25 -6.60
CA GLU A 193 25.23 1.05 -7.40
C GLU A 193 23.75 0.95 -7.75
N PHE A 194 23.45 0.38 -8.91
CA PHE A 194 22.09 -0.02 -9.31
C PHE A 194 22.13 -1.24 -10.21
N MET A 195 21.02 -1.94 -10.32
CA MET A 195 20.92 -3.13 -11.18
C MET A 195 19.56 -3.26 -11.83
N ARG A 196 19.49 -4.04 -12.91
CA ARG A 196 18.23 -4.43 -13.56
C ARG A 196 17.57 -5.57 -12.80
N ASP A 197 16.24 -5.59 -12.78
CA ASP A 197 15.49 -6.72 -12.28
C ASP A 197 15.58 -7.91 -13.26
N MET A 198 15.68 -9.13 -12.71
CA MET A 198 15.79 -10.35 -13.52
C MET A 198 14.46 -10.82 -14.13
N HIS A 199 13.31 -10.42 -13.56
CA HIS A 199 11.98 -10.91 -13.99
C HIS A 199 11.18 -9.84 -14.71
N ILE A 200 11.24 -8.60 -14.22
CA ILE A 200 10.40 -7.50 -14.71
C ILE A 200 11.23 -6.60 -15.64
N PRO A 201 10.91 -6.56 -16.94
CA PRO A 201 11.62 -5.68 -17.86
C PRO A 201 11.43 -4.22 -17.46
N ASN A 202 12.43 -3.38 -17.72
CA ASN A 202 12.38 -1.94 -17.44
C ASN A 202 12.20 -1.61 -15.94
N LEU A 203 12.59 -2.50 -15.04
CA LEU A 203 12.60 -2.27 -13.60
C LEU A 203 14.06 -2.22 -13.11
N LEU A 204 14.43 -1.11 -12.49
CA LEU A 204 15.74 -0.93 -11.87
C LEU A 204 15.63 -1.03 -10.34
N ILE A 205 16.72 -1.42 -9.72
CA ILE A 205 16.84 -1.69 -8.29
C ILE A 205 18.00 -0.89 -7.74
N PHE A 206 17.73 -0.18 -6.65
CA PHE A 206 18.66 0.71 -5.97
C PHE A 206 18.72 0.40 -4.47
N PRO A 207 19.80 0.79 -3.78
CA PRO A 207 19.88 0.75 -2.33
C PRO A 207 18.74 1.51 -1.63
N ASP A 208 18.47 1.18 -0.37
CA ASP A 208 17.42 1.82 0.44
C ASP A 208 17.62 3.33 0.67
N SER A 209 18.89 3.76 0.62
CA SER A 209 19.39 5.08 1.00
C SER A 209 19.11 6.15 -0.05
N VAL A 210 18.77 5.74 -1.28
CA VAL A 210 18.60 6.64 -2.42
C VAL A 210 17.36 7.52 -2.28
N LYS A 211 17.55 8.82 -2.50
CA LYS A 211 16.49 9.85 -2.45
C LYS A 211 16.11 10.28 -3.86
N PHE A 212 15.15 9.59 -4.45
CA PHE A 212 14.71 9.85 -5.83
C PHE A 212 14.07 11.22 -6.06
N TYR A 213 13.54 11.86 -5.02
CA TYR A 213 12.86 13.16 -5.15
C TYR A 213 13.80 14.27 -5.67
N ASP A 214 15.11 14.10 -5.54
CA ASP A 214 16.12 15.05 -6.01
C ASP A 214 16.60 14.73 -7.45
N ILE A 215 16.18 13.59 -8.01
CA ILE A 215 16.62 13.11 -9.34
C ILE A 215 15.71 13.70 -10.42
N LYS A 216 16.30 14.42 -11.37
CA LYS A 216 15.58 15.09 -12.47
C LYS A 216 14.69 14.13 -13.26
N TYR A 217 15.20 12.96 -13.62
CA TYR A 217 14.43 11.94 -14.36
C TYR A 217 13.17 11.47 -13.61
N TYR A 218 13.21 11.44 -12.28
CA TYR A 218 12.03 11.14 -11.45
C TYR A 218 11.06 12.32 -11.41
N GLN A 219 11.54 13.55 -11.22
CA GLN A 219 10.71 14.76 -11.22
C GLN A 219 9.96 14.95 -12.54
N ASP A 220 10.62 14.62 -13.66
CA ASP A 220 10.07 14.72 -15.01
C ASP A 220 9.23 13.49 -15.41
N ASN A 221 8.98 12.54 -14.49
CA ASN A 221 8.16 11.32 -14.69
C ASN A 221 8.71 10.36 -15.77
N TYR A 222 10.01 10.39 -16.05
CA TYR A 222 10.69 9.33 -16.81
C TYR A 222 10.86 8.07 -15.96
N LEU A 223 10.88 8.24 -14.63
CA LEU A 223 11.01 7.17 -13.66
C LEU A 223 9.82 7.17 -12.70
N ILE A 224 9.35 5.97 -12.35
CA ILE A 224 8.15 5.76 -11.56
C ILE A 224 8.48 4.82 -10.39
N LEU A 225 8.38 5.31 -9.16
CA LEU A 225 8.61 4.49 -7.97
C LEU A 225 7.49 3.45 -7.81
N GLN A 226 7.79 2.20 -8.10
CA GLN A 226 6.83 1.10 -8.03
C GLN A 226 7.52 -0.17 -7.54
N ASP A 227 6.98 -0.74 -6.47
CA ASP A 227 7.44 -2.01 -5.91
C ASP A 227 7.38 -3.14 -6.96
N LYS A 228 8.40 -4.01 -7.00
CA LYS A 228 8.48 -5.14 -7.93
C LYS A 228 7.21 -6.00 -7.91
N ALA A 229 6.67 -6.32 -6.74
CA ALA A 229 5.47 -7.15 -6.66
C ALA A 229 4.24 -6.47 -7.27
N SER A 230 4.12 -5.15 -7.11
CA SER A 230 3.04 -4.36 -7.70
C SER A 230 3.14 -4.27 -9.24
N CYS A 231 4.34 -4.38 -9.80
CA CYS A 231 4.54 -4.43 -11.25
C CYS A 231 3.98 -5.72 -11.87
N MET A 232 3.89 -6.82 -11.10
CA MET A 232 3.41 -8.11 -11.59
C MET A 232 1.98 -8.05 -12.10
N SER A 233 1.08 -7.26 -11.51
CA SER A 233 -0.33 -7.26 -11.92
C SER A 233 -0.49 -6.89 -13.40
N ALA A 234 0.17 -5.81 -13.85
CA ALA A 234 0.09 -5.38 -15.25
C ALA A 234 0.90 -6.30 -16.18
N LEU A 235 2.05 -6.80 -15.71
CA LEU A 235 2.89 -7.71 -16.49
C LEU A 235 2.17 -9.04 -16.77
N LEU A 236 1.51 -9.63 -15.76
CA LEU A 236 0.75 -10.87 -15.87
C LEU A 236 -0.56 -10.71 -16.65
N LEU A 237 -1.10 -9.49 -16.69
CA LEU A 237 -2.23 -9.19 -17.54
C LEU A 237 -1.83 -9.33 -19.02
N ASP A 238 -0.59 -8.94 -19.35
CA ASP A 238 0.00 -9.05 -20.68
C ASP A 238 -0.97 -8.56 -21.80
N PRO A 239 -1.49 -7.31 -21.68
CA PRO A 239 -2.42 -6.77 -22.66
C PRO A 239 -1.70 -6.53 -23.98
N LYS A 240 -2.37 -6.85 -25.09
CA LYS A 240 -1.78 -6.68 -26.43
C LYS A 240 -2.03 -5.26 -26.96
N PRO A 241 -1.04 -4.61 -27.61
CA PRO A 241 -1.26 -3.33 -28.27
C PRO A 241 -2.50 -3.37 -29.17
N GLY A 242 -3.38 -2.38 -29.04
CA GLY A 242 -4.66 -2.29 -29.75
C GLY A 242 -5.86 -2.85 -29.00
N SER A 243 -5.65 -3.64 -27.94
CA SER A 243 -6.74 -4.19 -27.13
C SER A 243 -7.41 -3.16 -26.22
N VAL A 244 -8.56 -3.53 -25.65
CA VAL A 244 -9.25 -2.73 -24.64
C VAL A 244 -9.02 -3.31 -23.25
N VAL A 245 -8.50 -2.48 -22.35
CA VAL A 245 -8.14 -2.84 -20.98
C VAL A 245 -9.05 -2.09 -20.00
N LEU A 246 -9.41 -2.73 -18.89
CA LEU A 246 -10.14 -2.13 -17.78
C LEU A 246 -9.34 -2.27 -16.49
N ASP A 247 -9.06 -1.15 -15.84
CA ASP A 247 -8.57 -1.08 -14.46
C ASP A 247 -9.73 -0.66 -13.54
N MET A 248 -10.25 -1.63 -12.79
CA MET A 248 -11.46 -1.44 -11.99
C MET A 248 -11.23 -0.67 -10.68
N CYS A 249 -9.99 -0.46 -10.23
CA CYS A 249 -9.69 0.23 -8.96
C CYS A 249 -8.39 1.04 -9.12
N ALA A 250 -8.41 1.95 -10.08
CA ALA A 250 -7.18 2.41 -10.74
C ALA A 250 -6.29 3.31 -9.90
N ALA A 251 -6.83 4.07 -8.95
CA ALA A 251 -6.02 5.08 -8.28
C ALA A 251 -4.99 4.49 -7.30
N PRO A 252 -3.78 5.04 -7.22
CA PRO A 252 -3.34 6.31 -7.81
C PRO A 252 -2.85 6.23 -9.26
N GLY A 253 -2.90 5.08 -9.95
CA GLY A 253 -2.57 4.97 -11.38
C GLY A 253 -1.29 4.20 -11.70
N MET A 254 -0.66 3.55 -10.72
CA MET A 254 0.64 2.89 -10.91
C MET A 254 0.53 1.69 -11.85
N LYS A 255 -0.49 0.84 -11.65
CA LYS A 255 -0.78 -0.31 -12.52
C LYS A 255 -1.38 0.14 -13.84
N THR A 256 -2.27 1.13 -13.80
CA THR A 256 -2.87 1.78 -14.98
C THR A 256 -1.81 2.28 -15.96
N THR A 257 -0.84 3.07 -15.50
CA THR A 257 0.24 3.60 -16.35
C THR A 257 1.21 2.53 -16.80
N HIS A 258 1.40 1.47 -16.01
CA HIS A 258 2.20 0.31 -16.43
C HIS A 258 1.49 -0.46 -17.56
N ALA A 259 0.19 -0.72 -17.45
CA ALA A 259 -0.58 -1.35 -18.51
C ALA A 259 -0.62 -0.48 -19.79
N ALA A 260 -0.74 0.85 -19.65
CA ALA A 260 -0.63 1.77 -20.79
C ALA A 260 0.74 1.70 -21.49
N ALA A 261 1.82 1.53 -20.72
CA ALA A 261 3.17 1.33 -21.23
C ALA A 261 3.31 0.00 -22.00
N LEU A 262 2.71 -1.09 -21.51
CA LEU A 262 2.67 -2.38 -22.20
C LEU A 262 1.85 -2.35 -23.49
N LEU A 263 0.78 -1.55 -23.51
CA LEU A 263 -0.01 -1.27 -24.72
C LEU A 263 0.75 -0.39 -25.74
N ASN A 264 1.88 0.22 -25.35
CA ASN A 264 2.58 1.24 -26.12
C ASN A 264 1.62 2.36 -26.61
N ASN A 265 0.71 2.81 -25.74
CA ASN A 265 -0.37 3.75 -26.05
C ASN A 265 -1.31 3.34 -27.22
N SER A 266 -1.29 2.08 -27.66
CA SER A 266 -2.19 1.56 -28.69
C SER A 266 -3.38 0.82 -28.07
N GLY A 267 -4.60 1.20 -28.44
CA GLY A 267 -5.84 0.65 -27.90
C GLY A 267 -6.56 1.62 -26.95
N THR A 268 -7.30 1.10 -25.98
CA THR A 268 -8.00 1.92 -24.97
C THR A 268 -7.88 1.30 -23.59
N LEU A 269 -7.55 2.09 -22.59
CA LEU A 269 -7.53 1.66 -21.19
C LEU A 269 -8.53 2.48 -20.37
N TYR A 270 -9.59 1.86 -19.87
CA TYR A 270 -10.53 2.47 -18.94
C TYR A 270 -10.01 2.37 -17.51
N ALA A 271 -9.91 3.49 -16.81
CA ALA A 271 -9.38 3.55 -15.45
C ALA A 271 -10.42 4.13 -14.50
N ILE A 272 -11.06 3.27 -13.70
CA ILE A 272 -12.17 3.65 -12.83
C ILE A 272 -11.70 3.86 -11.39
N GLU A 273 -12.08 4.97 -10.77
CA GLU A 273 -11.91 5.18 -9.32
C GLU A 273 -13.14 5.86 -8.74
N LYS A 274 -13.64 5.34 -7.61
CA LYS A 274 -14.85 5.84 -6.94
C LYS A 274 -14.59 7.07 -6.08
N ASN A 275 -13.46 7.11 -5.39
CA ASN A 275 -13.13 8.19 -4.48
C ASN A 275 -12.60 9.40 -5.26
N ARG A 276 -13.30 10.54 -5.17
CA ARG A 276 -12.94 11.78 -5.88
C ARG A 276 -11.52 12.29 -5.58
N GLY A 277 -11.05 12.14 -4.35
CA GLY A 277 -9.70 12.55 -3.96
C GLY A 277 -8.63 11.68 -4.64
N ARG A 278 -8.80 10.35 -4.57
CA ARG A 278 -7.93 9.39 -5.26
C ARG A 278 -8.01 9.52 -6.78
N TYR A 279 -9.20 9.75 -7.33
CA TYR A 279 -9.41 10.01 -8.75
C TYR A 279 -8.61 11.23 -9.23
N SER A 280 -8.57 12.29 -8.43
CA SER A 280 -7.74 13.48 -8.75
C SER A 280 -6.25 13.13 -8.82
N SER A 281 -5.77 12.20 -7.99
CA SER A 281 -4.39 11.70 -8.07
C SER A 281 -4.18 10.82 -9.31
N LEU A 282 -5.14 9.95 -9.63
CA LEU A 282 -5.13 9.14 -10.85
C LEU A 282 -4.99 10.02 -12.10
N CYS A 283 -5.83 11.05 -12.25
CA CYS A 283 -5.76 11.96 -13.40
C CYS A 283 -4.39 12.62 -13.52
N LYS A 284 -3.78 13.05 -12.40
CA LYS A 284 -2.43 13.66 -12.40
C LYS A 284 -1.34 12.67 -12.81
N VAL A 285 -1.40 11.45 -12.28
CA VAL A 285 -0.42 10.40 -12.63
C VAL A 285 -0.54 10.05 -14.10
N VAL A 286 -1.76 9.85 -14.61
CA VAL A 286 -2.02 9.58 -16.03
C VAL A 286 -1.51 10.73 -16.91
N SER A 287 -1.89 11.98 -16.61
CA SER A 287 -1.47 13.14 -17.42
C SER A 287 0.04 13.30 -17.48
N ASN A 288 0.75 13.08 -16.37
CA ASN A 288 2.19 13.29 -16.28
C ASN A 288 2.99 12.12 -16.88
N SER A 289 2.39 10.92 -16.92
CA SER A 289 3.03 9.70 -17.43
C SER A 289 3.12 9.64 -18.96
N GLY A 290 2.34 10.45 -19.69
CA GLY A 290 2.25 10.34 -21.15
C GLY A 290 1.38 9.17 -21.63
N ALA A 291 0.55 8.58 -20.76
CA ALA A 291 -0.38 7.51 -21.07
C ALA A 291 -1.63 8.05 -21.81
N THR A 292 -1.52 8.25 -23.12
CA THR A 292 -2.56 8.85 -23.96
C THR A 292 -3.74 7.91 -24.26
N CYS A 293 -3.56 6.59 -24.14
CA CYS A 293 -4.65 5.62 -24.35
C CYS A 293 -5.61 5.48 -23.14
N VAL A 294 -5.32 6.15 -22.02
CA VAL A 294 -6.07 6.00 -20.77
C VAL A 294 -7.26 6.96 -20.69
N LYS A 295 -8.45 6.41 -20.49
CA LYS A 295 -9.70 7.13 -20.20
C LYS A 295 -10.05 6.98 -18.72
N THR A 296 -9.84 8.05 -17.94
CA THR A 296 -10.16 8.05 -16.50
C THR A 296 -11.65 8.28 -16.25
N ILE A 297 -12.26 7.49 -15.37
CA ILE A 297 -13.69 7.56 -15.04
C ILE A 297 -13.85 7.68 -13.52
N LEU A 298 -14.54 8.74 -13.06
CA LEU A 298 -14.95 8.87 -11.66
C LEU A 298 -16.26 8.10 -11.47
N GLY A 299 -16.21 6.93 -10.85
CA GLY A 299 -17.38 6.05 -10.75
C GLY A 299 -17.13 4.79 -9.94
N CYS A 300 -18.18 3.99 -9.75
CA CYS A 300 -18.06 2.68 -9.12
C CYS A 300 -18.02 1.60 -10.21
N SER A 301 -16.99 0.76 -10.21
CA SER A 301 -16.76 -0.24 -11.27
C SER A 301 -17.82 -1.33 -11.33
N ILE A 302 -18.52 -1.58 -10.22
CA ILE A 302 -19.70 -2.45 -10.16
C ILE A 302 -20.87 -1.92 -11.01
N ASN A 303 -20.90 -0.63 -11.31
CA ASN A 303 -21.92 -0.01 -12.15
C ASN A 303 -21.53 0.05 -13.63
N SER A 304 -20.41 -0.58 -14.02
CA SER A 304 -19.92 -0.63 -15.40
C SER A 304 -19.90 -2.06 -15.90
N ASP A 305 -20.18 -2.27 -17.17
CA ASP A 305 -20.38 -3.58 -17.80
C ASP A 305 -19.91 -3.54 -19.26
N GLY A 306 -20.05 -4.65 -19.99
CA GLY A 306 -19.71 -4.73 -21.39
C GLY A 306 -20.57 -3.87 -22.32
N LEU A 307 -21.71 -3.34 -21.87
CA LEU A 307 -22.54 -2.41 -22.65
C LEU A 307 -21.98 -0.99 -22.56
N SER A 308 -21.67 -0.55 -21.35
CA SER A 308 -21.09 0.77 -21.07
C SER A 308 -19.61 0.86 -21.47
N LEU A 309 -18.87 -0.24 -21.37
CA LEU A 309 -17.46 -0.36 -21.74
C LEU A 309 -17.28 -1.53 -22.72
N PRO A 310 -17.64 -1.35 -24.00
CA PRO A 310 -17.58 -2.42 -24.98
C PRO A 310 -16.15 -2.88 -25.27
N ASN A 311 -16.03 -4.14 -25.68
CA ASN A 311 -14.80 -4.79 -26.15
C ASN A 311 -13.68 -4.93 -25.11
N VAL A 312 -13.93 -4.73 -23.81
CA VAL A 312 -12.93 -5.01 -22.75
C VAL A 312 -12.46 -6.47 -22.83
N GLU A 313 -11.16 -6.64 -23.07
CA GLU A 313 -10.50 -7.94 -23.22
C GLU A 313 -9.62 -8.31 -22.02
N TYR A 314 -9.06 -7.31 -21.34
CA TYR A 314 -8.12 -7.50 -20.23
C TYR A 314 -8.58 -6.69 -19.02
N ILE A 315 -8.67 -7.32 -17.84
CA ILE A 315 -9.17 -6.64 -16.63
C ILE A 315 -8.18 -6.75 -15.47
N LEU A 316 -7.81 -5.60 -14.90
CA LEU A 316 -7.14 -5.50 -13.60
C LEU A 316 -8.17 -5.32 -12.49
N VAL A 317 -8.13 -6.24 -11.52
CA VAL A 317 -8.92 -6.20 -10.30
C VAL A 317 -7.96 -6.04 -9.11
N ASP A 318 -7.62 -4.78 -8.80
CA ASP A 318 -6.75 -4.40 -7.67
C ASP A 318 -7.56 -3.65 -6.58
N PRO A 319 -8.50 -4.34 -5.89
CA PRO A 319 -9.44 -3.69 -5.00
C PRO A 319 -8.77 -3.14 -3.74
N SER A 320 -9.55 -2.35 -2.98
CA SER A 320 -9.13 -1.95 -1.65
C SER A 320 -8.91 -3.20 -0.78
N CYS A 321 -7.72 -3.27 -0.18
CA CYS A 321 -7.27 -4.37 0.65
C CYS A 321 -7.00 -3.88 2.08
N SER A 322 -6.78 -4.78 3.03
CA SER A 322 -6.37 -4.39 4.38
C SER A 322 -5.05 -3.62 4.36
N GLY A 323 -4.13 -4.01 3.48
CA GLY A 323 -2.81 -3.41 3.31
C GLY A 323 -1.74 -4.07 4.17
N SER A 324 -2.01 -5.25 4.71
CA SER A 324 -1.13 -6.00 5.62
C SER A 324 0.24 -6.36 5.04
N GLY A 325 0.36 -6.40 3.72
CA GLY A 325 1.63 -6.58 3.02
C GLY A 325 2.43 -5.30 2.78
N MET A 326 1.82 -4.11 2.89
CA MET A 326 2.52 -2.86 2.59
C MET A 326 3.66 -2.61 3.57
N ALA A 327 4.86 -2.29 3.07
CA ALA A 327 6.03 -1.98 3.90
C ALA A 327 5.71 -0.92 4.98
N SER A 328 5.07 0.19 4.58
CA SER A 328 4.70 1.25 5.52
C SER A 328 3.66 0.84 6.57
N ARG A 329 2.97 -0.28 6.36
CA ARG A 329 2.05 -0.86 7.34
C ARG A 329 2.80 -1.87 8.21
N GLN A 330 3.68 -2.70 7.65
CA GLN A 330 4.51 -3.65 8.42
C GLN A 330 5.56 -2.96 9.30
N ASP A 331 6.10 -1.82 8.87
CA ASP A 331 6.98 -0.97 9.69
C ASP A 331 6.23 -0.35 10.88
N VAL A 332 4.91 -0.47 10.88
CA VAL A 332 3.99 0.28 11.73
C VAL A 332 3.08 -0.65 12.54
N PHE A 333 2.81 -1.86 12.10
CA PHE A 333 1.98 -2.84 12.77
C PHE A 333 2.77 -4.12 12.79
N ASN A 334 3.01 -4.63 14.01
CA ASN A 334 3.88 -5.78 14.20
C ASN A 334 3.19 -7.10 13.81
N GLU A 335 1.86 -7.14 13.72
CA GLU A 335 1.10 -8.38 13.53
C GLU A 335 -0.09 -8.23 12.54
N LEU A 336 -0.44 -9.34 11.89
CA LEU A 336 -1.66 -9.46 11.06
C LEU A 336 -2.94 -9.31 11.92
N ASP A 337 -2.85 -9.63 13.21
CA ASP A 337 -3.94 -9.63 14.19
C ASP A 337 -4.44 -8.22 14.58
N ASP A 338 -3.71 -7.16 14.21
CA ASP A 338 -4.13 -5.77 14.40
C ASP A 338 -5.23 -5.31 13.42
N ILE A 339 -5.71 -6.21 12.54
CA ILE A 339 -6.77 -5.93 11.58
C ILE A 339 -8.11 -6.39 12.17
N PRO A 340 -9.08 -5.50 12.40
CA PRO A 340 -10.38 -5.90 12.93
C PRO A 340 -11.05 -6.94 12.01
N LYS A 341 -11.45 -8.08 12.57
CA LYS A 341 -12.06 -9.19 11.82
C LYS A 341 -13.25 -8.74 10.95
N GLU A 342 -14.14 -7.91 11.50
CA GLU A 342 -15.30 -7.36 10.76
C GLU A 342 -14.87 -6.55 9.53
N ARG A 343 -13.77 -5.79 9.64
CA ARG A 343 -13.23 -5.04 8.51
C ARG A 343 -12.70 -6.00 7.44
N LEU A 344 -11.95 -7.01 7.85
CA LEU A 344 -11.40 -8.02 6.95
C LEU A 344 -12.50 -8.73 6.18
N GLU A 345 -13.58 -9.15 6.86
CA GLU A 345 -14.76 -9.78 6.26
C GLU A 345 -15.47 -8.85 5.26
N LYS A 346 -15.66 -7.56 5.59
CA LYS A 346 -16.26 -6.58 4.67
C LYS A 346 -15.40 -6.36 3.42
N LEU A 347 -14.07 -6.31 3.58
CA LEU A 347 -13.14 -6.17 2.47
C LEU A 347 -13.18 -7.41 1.58
N ALA A 348 -13.08 -8.61 2.16
CA ALA A 348 -13.18 -9.88 1.45
C ALA A 348 -14.51 -10.01 0.69
N GLY A 349 -15.63 -9.64 1.31
CA GLY A 349 -16.94 -9.65 0.65
C GLY A 349 -17.01 -8.71 -0.56
N PHE A 350 -16.46 -7.51 -0.44
CA PHE A 350 -16.35 -6.58 -1.58
C PHE A 350 -15.42 -7.12 -2.68
N GLN A 351 -14.29 -7.73 -2.30
CA GLN A 351 -13.31 -8.32 -3.21
C GLN A 351 -13.91 -9.48 -4.02
N SER A 352 -14.65 -10.38 -3.37
CA SER A 352 -15.41 -11.43 -4.06
C SER A 352 -16.45 -10.86 -5.01
N HIS A 353 -17.16 -9.81 -4.59
CA HIS A 353 -18.19 -9.18 -5.42
C HIS A 353 -17.59 -8.54 -6.69
N ILE A 354 -16.52 -7.76 -6.57
CA ILE A 354 -15.90 -7.08 -7.72
C ILE A 354 -15.19 -8.05 -8.67
N LEU A 355 -14.56 -9.11 -8.14
CA LEU A 355 -13.94 -10.15 -8.97
C LEU A 355 -15.01 -10.95 -9.74
N ARG A 356 -16.11 -11.35 -9.08
CA ARG A 356 -17.25 -11.99 -9.76
C ARG A 356 -17.84 -11.08 -10.83
N HIS A 357 -17.99 -9.79 -10.53
CA HIS A 357 -18.48 -8.80 -11.49
C HIS A 357 -17.61 -8.74 -12.75
N ALA A 358 -16.29 -8.70 -12.59
CA ALA A 358 -15.33 -8.72 -13.70
C ALA A 358 -15.48 -9.97 -14.59
N MET A 359 -15.70 -11.14 -13.99
CA MET A 359 -15.84 -12.41 -14.71
C MET A 359 -17.19 -12.59 -15.43
N THR A 360 -18.23 -11.87 -15.01
CA THR A 360 -19.61 -12.12 -15.48
C THR A 360 -20.17 -11.03 -16.38
N ASN A 361 -19.71 -9.78 -16.25
CA ASN A 361 -20.31 -8.63 -16.94
C ASN A 361 -19.51 -8.14 -18.16
N PHE A 362 -18.37 -8.76 -18.48
CA PHE A 362 -17.52 -8.39 -19.61
C PHE A 362 -17.36 -9.59 -20.57
N PRO A 363 -18.23 -9.75 -21.58
CA PRO A 363 -18.29 -10.97 -22.39
C PRO A 363 -17.03 -11.23 -23.22
N ASN A 364 -16.31 -10.17 -23.59
CA ASN A 364 -15.07 -10.24 -24.37
C ASN A 364 -13.82 -10.40 -23.49
N ALA A 365 -13.95 -10.42 -22.16
CA ALA A 365 -12.80 -10.53 -21.27
C ALA A 365 -12.12 -11.88 -21.46
N LYS A 366 -10.85 -11.86 -21.84
CA LYS A 366 -9.99 -13.03 -22.09
C LYS A 366 -9.14 -13.36 -20.88
N ARG A 367 -8.64 -12.32 -20.19
CA ARG A 367 -7.75 -12.48 -19.03
C ARG A 367 -8.07 -11.46 -17.95
N ILE A 368 -8.11 -11.94 -16.71
CA ILE A 368 -8.36 -11.13 -15.51
C ILE A 368 -7.21 -11.38 -14.54
N VAL A 369 -6.66 -10.30 -13.99
CA VAL A 369 -5.66 -10.38 -12.92
C VAL A 369 -6.26 -9.78 -11.66
N TYR A 370 -6.39 -10.60 -10.64
CA TYR A 370 -6.74 -10.20 -9.29
C TYR A 370 -5.47 -9.97 -8.49
N SER A 371 -5.35 -8.85 -7.78
CA SER A 371 -4.22 -8.62 -6.89
C SER A 371 -4.59 -7.87 -5.63
N THR A 372 -3.87 -8.15 -4.54
CA THR A 372 -3.99 -7.41 -3.29
C THR A 372 -2.62 -7.09 -2.69
N CYS A 373 -2.60 -6.06 -1.88
CA CYS A 373 -1.51 -5.70 -0.98
C CYS A 373 -1.62 -6.41 0.39
N SER A 374 -2.22 -7.60 0.44
CA SER A 374 -2.55 -8.32 1.68
C SER A 374 -1.85 -9.67 1.77
N MET A 375 -1.48 -10.04 3.00
CA MET A 375 -1.00 -11.37 3.39
C MET A 375 -2.09 -12.22 4.06
N CYS A 376 -3.33 -11.74 4.13
CA CYS A 376 -4.45 -12.42 4.77
C CYS A 376 -5.16 -13.36 3.77
N PRO A 377 -5.23 -14.68 4.03
CA PRO A 377 -5.90 -15.63 3.14
C PRO A 377 -7.38 -15.31 2.88
N GLU A 378 -8.05 -14.64 3.82
CA GLU A 378 -9.44 -14.20 3.71
C GLU A 378 -9.67 -13.23 2.55
N GLU A 379 -8.66 -12.41 2.21
CA GLU A 379 -8.70 -11.47 1.09
C GLU A 379 -8.15 -12.08 -0.20
N ASN A 380 -7.60 -13.29 -0.13
CA ASN A 380 -6.80 -13.90 -1.19
C ASN A 380 -7.41 -15.24 -1.60
N GLU A 381 -6.92 -16.37 -1.08
CA GLU A 381 -7.42 -17.69 -1.44
C GLU A 381 -8.92 -17.87 -1.17
N ALA A 382 -9.44 -17.32 -0.07
CA ALA A 382 -10.86 -17.42 0.23
C ALA A 382 -11.73 -16.66 -0.79
N VAL A 383 -11.25 -15.51 -1.27
CA VAL A 383 -11.91 -14.74 -2.35
C VAL A 383 -11.95 -15.55 -3.63
N ILE A 384 -10.82 -16.14 -4.03
CA ILE A 384 -10.73 -16.99 -5.23
C ILE A 384 -11.70 -18.17 -5.11
N GLN A 385 -11.66 -18.87 -3.98
CA GLN A 385 -12.53 -20.02 -3.73
C GLN A 385 -14.01 -19.64 -3.78
N ASN A 386 -14.40 -18.52 -3.17
CA ASN A 386 -15.77 -18.04 -3.21
C ASN A 386 -16.24 -17.76 -4.66
N VAL A 387 -15.41 -17.08 -5.46
CA VAL A 387 -15.81 -16.67 -6.81
C VAL A 387 -15.85 -17.86 -7.76
N LEU A 388 -14.80 -18.70 -7.78
CA LEU A 388 -14.72 -19.86 -8.67
C LEU A 388 -15.72 -20.96 -8.31
N SER A 389 -16.22 -21.01 -7.08
CA SER A 389 -17.33 -21.93 -6.72
C SER A 389 -18.65 -21.59 -7.41
N THR A 390 -18.75 -20.39 -8.00
CA THR A 390 -19.99 -19.86 -8.61
C THR A 390 -19.80 -19.41 -10.07
N THR A 391 -18.59 -19.56 -10.63
CA THR A 391 -18.25 -19.01 -11.94
C THR A 391 -17.43 -20.02 -12.75
N GLU A 392 -17.95 -20.45 -13.89
CA GLU A 392 -17.31 -21.47 -14.74
C GLU A 392 -16.64 -20.88 -16.00
N ASN A 393 -16.94 -19.62 -16.34
CA ASN A 393 -16.44 -18.93 -17.54
C ASN A 393 -14.93 -18.62 -17.51
N PHE A 394 -14.26 -18.86 -16.38
CA PHE A 394 -12.84 -18.58 -16.17
C PHE A 394 -12.18 -19.70 -15.38
N LYS A 395 -10.94 -20.02 -15.74
CA LYS A 395 -10.08 -20.93 -14.99
C LYS A 395 -8.86 -20.19 -14.44
N PRO A 396 -8.41 -20.49 -13.22
CA PRO A 396 -7.16 -19.95 -12.72
C PRO A 396 -5.96 -20.57 -13.47
N VAL A 397 -4.89 -19.81 -13.66
CA VAL A 397 -3.66 -20.26 -14.33
C VAL A 397 -2.42 -19.94 -13.48
N SER A 398 -1.34 -20.68 -13.71
CA SER A 398 -0.06 -20.54 -13.00
C SER A 398 1.04 -20.07 -13.95
N PRO A 399 1.27 -18.76 -14.10
CA PRO A 399 2.31 -18.24 -14.99
C PRO A 399 3.72 -18.63 -14.52
N ASP A 400 4.60 -19.03 -15.45
CA ASP A 400 5.97 -19.47 -15.14
C ASP A 400 6.79 -18.41 -14.39
N ILE A 401 6.63 -17.14 -14.75
CA ILE A 401 7.31 -16.02 -14.08
C ILE A 401 6.95 -15.93 -12.59
N CYS A 402 5.76 -16.35 -12.19
CA CYS A 402 5.40 -16.42 -10.77
C CYS A 402 6.14 -17.58 -10.09
N LEU A 403 6.25 -18.73 -10.75
CA LEU A 403 6.96 -19.91 -10.21
C LEU A 403 8.46 -19.67 -10.02
N GLN A 404 9.05 -18.71 -10.75
CA GLN A 404 10.46 -18.35 -10.61
C GLN A 404 10.80 -17.71 -9.26
N TRP A 405 9.86 -17.01 -8.61
CA TRP A 405 10.19 -16.25 -7.39
C TRP A 405 9.06 -16.04 -6.37
N MET A 406 7.81 -16.22 -6.73
CA MET A 406 6.67 -16.06 -5.82
C MET A 406 6.28 -17.40 -5.20
N GLN A 407 5.78 -17.37 -3.97
CA GLN A 407 5.33 -18.58 -3.29
C GLN A 407 3.86 -18.84 -3.60
N LYS A 408 3.50 -20.11 -3.84
CA LYS A 408 2.10 -20.50 -3.98
C LYS A 408 1.32 -20.25 -2.69
N GLY A 409 0.02 -20.00 -2.83
CA GLY A 409 -0.93 -19.93 -1.73
C GLY A 409 -1.20 -21.30 -1.10
N SER A 410 -2.07 -21.31 -0.10
CA SER A 410 -2.34 -22.51 0.70
C SER A 410 -3.22 -23.53 -0.02
N THR A 411 -2.78 -24.79 -0.07
CA THR A 411 -3.55 -25.93 -0.58
C THR A 411 -4.74 -26.32 0.31
N SER A 412 -4.93 -25.65 1.46
CA SER A 412 -6.15 -25.77 2.26
C SER A 412 -7.38 -25.23 1.52
N TYR A 413 -7.17 -24.41 0.49
CA TYR A 413 -8.20 -23.92 -0.42
C TYR A 413 -8.11 -24.67 -1.74
N LYS A 414 -9.26 -25.03 -2.33
CA LYS A 414 -9.34 -25.86 -3.55
C LYS A 414 -8.53 -25.30 -4.72
N TRP A 415 -8.40 -23.97 -4.81
CA TRP A 415 -7.66 -23.26 -5.85
C TRP A 415 -6.53 -22.39 -5.28
N GLY A 416 -6.12 -22.63 -4.03
CA GLY A 416 -5.15 -21.76 -3.36
C GLY A 416 -3.74 -21.82 -3.95
N ASP A 417 -3.39 -22.92 -4.61
CA ASP A 417 -2.10 -23.12 -5.29
C ASP A 417 -1.96 -22.34 -6.60
N PHE A 418 -3.03 -21.71 -7.08
CA PHE A 418 -3.04 -20.76 -8.20
C PHE A 418 -2.89 -19.30 -7.76
N GLY A 419 -2.94 -19.03 -6.46
CA GLY A 419 -2.58 -17.74 -5.89
C GLY A 419 -1.08 -17.66 -5.65
N PHE A 420 -0.48 -16.50 -5.89
CA PHE A 420 0.96 -16.27 -5.71
C PHE A 420 1.22 -15.12 -4.76
N TYR A 421 2.09 -15.36 -3.79
CA TYR A 421 2.54 -14.39 -2.82
C TYR A 421 3.94 -13.88 -3.14
N ALA A 422 4.12 -12.57 -3.07
CA ALA A 422 5.41 -11.98 -2.77
C ALA A 422 5.48 -11.73 -1.26
N ARG A 423 6.52 -12.23 -0.62
CA ARG A 423 6.76 -12.10 0.81
C ARG A 423 7.96 -11.19 1.05
N PRO A 424 7.84 -10.12 1.85
CA PRO A 424 8.95 -9.19 2.09
C PRO A 424 10.24 -9.86 2.56
N GLU A 425 10.12 -10.83 3.45
CA GLU A 425 11.21 -11.58 4.04
C GLU A 425 11.90 -12.54 3.08
N VAL A 426 11.21 -12.97 2.03
CA VAL A 426 11.76 -13.90 1.03
C VAL A 426 12.20 -13.16 -0.23
N ASN A 427 11.45 -12.15 -0.63
CA ASN A 427 11.54 -11.57 -1.97
C ASN A 427 12.10 -10.14 -2.00
N LEU A 428 12.36 -9.53 -0.85
CA LEU A 428 12.81 -8.13 -0.70
C LEU A 428 11.83 -7.10 -1.30
N THR A 429 10.54 -7.44 -1.34
CA THR A 429 9.46 -6.59 -1.88
C THR A 429 8.43 -6.22 -0.80
N SER A 430 7.34 -5.58 -1.19
CA SER A 430 6.13 -5.50 -0.36
C SER A 430 5.37 -6.82 -0.38
N GLY A 431 4.65 -7.12 0.69
CA GLY A 431 3.72 -8.23 0.74
C GLY A 431 2.61 -8.01 -0.28
N PHE A 432 2.41 -9.01 -1.14
CA PHE A 432 1.53 -8.89 -2.28
C PHE A 432 0.97 -10.25 -2.64
N PHE A 433 -0.26 -10.26 -3.14
CA PHE A 433 -0.93 -11.43 -3.67
C PHE A 433 -1.38 -11.17 -5.11
N VAL A 434 -1.24 -12.16 -5.97
CA VAL A 434 -1.75 -12.11 -7.35
C VAL A 434 -2.30 -13.46 -7.79
N ALA A 435 -3.39 -13.42 -8.55
CA ALA A 435 -3.97 -14.58 -9.22
C ALA A 435 -4.41 -14.19 -10.63
N VAL A 436 -4.19 -15.09 -11.57
CA VAL A 436 -4.47 -14.88 -12.99
C VAL A 436 -5.55 -15.84 -13.43
N PHE A 437 -6.54 -15.34 -14.16
CA PHE A 437 -7.66 -16.10 -14.69
C PHE A 437 -7.74 -15.92 -16.19
N GLU A 438 -7.98 -17.01 -16.90
CA GLU A 438 -8.21 -17.01 -18.34
C GLU A 438 -9.61 -17.52 -18.65
N ARG A 439 -10.24 -16.94 -19.67
CA ARG A 439 -11.58 -17.36 -20.09
C ARG A 439 -11.53 -18.83 -20.52
N THR A 440 -12.48 -19.62 -20.06
CA THR A 440 -12.65 -20.98 -20.56
C THR A 440 -13.22 -20.93 -21.97
N GLU A 441 -12.71 -21.80 -22.84
CA GLU A 441 -13.31 -22.08 -24.13
C GLU A 441 -14.58 -22.91 -23.89
N HIS A 442 -15.65 -22.29 -23.41
CA HIS A 442 -16.96 -22.91 -23.56
C HIS A 442 -17.41 -22.68 -24.99
N GLU A 443 -17.55 -23.76 -25.76
CA GLU A 443 -18.42 -23.77 -26.94
C GLU A 443 -19.75 -23.15 -26.52
N TYR A 444 -20.07 -21.99 -27.07
CA TYR A 444 -21.41 -21.46 -27.00
C TYR A 444 -22.33 -22.48 -27.68
N VAL A 445 -23.07 -23.27 -26.90
CA VAL A 445 -24.16 -24.09 -27.42
C VAL A 445 -25.41 -23.19 -27.45
N PRO A 446 -25.88 -22.75 -28.63
CA PRO A 446 -27.07 -21.93 -28.71
C PRO A 446 -28.29 -22.79 -28.30
N GLY A 447 -28.92 -22.52 -27.15
CA GLY A 447 -30.19 -23.18 -26.83
C GLY A 447 -30.61 -23.25 -25.36
N GLU A 448 -29.70 -23.14 -24.39
CA GLU A 448 -30.09 -23.15 -22.98
C GLU A 448 -30.49 -21.74 -22.53
N LYS A 449 -31.81 -21.51 -22.48
CA LYS A 449 -32.40 -20.34 -21.84
C LYS A 449 -32.10 -20.39 -20.33
N LEU A 450 -31.60 -19.26 -19.81
CA LEU A 450 -31.52 -18.94 -18.38
C LEU A 450 -32.87 -19.07 -17.67
#